data_AF-A0A2J8AIE9-F1
#
_entry.id   AF-A0A2J8AIE9-F1
#
_cell.length_a   1.000
_cell.length_b   1.000
_cell.length_c   1.000
_cell.angle_alpha   90.00
_cell.angle_beta   90.00
_cell.angle_gamma   90.00
#
_symmetry.space_group_name_H-M   'P 1'
#
loop_
_entity.id
_entity.type
_entity.pdbx_description
1 polymer ?
#
loop_
_entity_poly.entity_id
_entity_poly.type
_entity_poly.pdbx_seq_one_letter_code
_entity_poly.pdbx_strand_id
1 'polypeptide(L)'
;MQALLSRRAAGANVPTCRGGVAAGCKRVSILARAQPQQRRGRRAVECNAFFNFFTPKPAAPVSPVDLRAKPLVEALINLTSSSDAGAKASPELKEEIAEVVTELSRYCMKNPLKSDLLWGEWKVLFSSKPSAVGGPLRSGAGTAVFRGQNAKQVLEAPNKLTNIVDFKTLGFLPGYSRQFGEIEPIDGDTFILNITNGELVAGLGGPVKKDFNIQRKIKILYLDDEIRIALFLPSEDLPDTEADENGGRSQDDIVFVFQRITEAAAPEEEQSEDSDGEDEAPKVSFPFGGGRKLESAATVAERQVRAVMKEQRGGSSRVAAAPARPLGGTAKVAVPAARTGSQRGGRKQVVEEEEDPKERRKREQEEERARKVAEAEAKAVEAKAARERAEAERVAEREKQAAIKELLAQLSNEIKERQAEARDALKELKDIEKSAGAGLKDVSAARARVDEAEGDVKSVSAQLDEAANAKKEAEKAAKEARDVVVAAEKELRARIAAAAPVLRK
;
A
#
# COMPACT_ATOMS: atom_id res chain seq x y z
N MET A 1 -4.20 25.84 -31.28
CA MET A 1 -3.58 26.53 -30.13
C MET A 1 -2.30 25.81 -29.76
N GLN A 2 -1.36 25.83 -30.70
CA GLN A 2 0.06 25.58 -30.51
C GLN A 2 0.68 26.93 -30.11
N ALA A 3 1.46 27.00 -29.04
CA ALA A 3 2.62 27.89 -28.92
C ALA A 3 3.29 27.73 -27.55
N LEU A 4 4.62 27.86 -27.56
CA LEU A 4 5.56 28.00 -26.43
C LEU A 4 6.07 26.70 -25.82
N LEU A 5 7.17 26.18 -26.39
CA LEU A 5 8.44 25.95 -25.69
C LEU A 5 9.48 25.44 -26.69
N SER A 6 10.22 26.38 -27.29
CA SER A 6 11.43 26.11 -28.07
C SER A 6 12.31 27.35 -28.02
N ARG A 7 13.38 27.31 -27.22
CA ARG A 7 14.65 28.04 -27.39
C ARG A 7 15.53 27.91 -26.14
N ARG A 8 16.58 27.10 -26.22
CA ARG A 8 17.99 27.56 -26.11
C ARG A 8 18.95 26.37 -26.25
N ALA A 9 19.66 26.36 -27.37
CA ALA A 9 20.93 25.67 -27.56
C ALA A 9 21.96 26.71 -28.02
N ALA A 10 23.09 26.76 -27.32
CA ALA A 10 24.41 27.28 -27.70
C ALA A 10 25.25 27.21 -26.41
N GLY A 11 26.31 26.41 -26.26
CA GLY A 11 27.42 26.22 -27.19
C GLY A 11 28.58 27.09 -26.71
N ALA A 12 29.51 26.55 -25.92
CA ALA A 12 30.77 27.21 -25.61
C ALA A 12 31.87 26.18 -25.33
N ASN A 13 33.03 26.49 -25.91
CA ASN A 13 34.21 25.67 -26.10
C ASN A 13 34.99 25.35 -24.82
N VAL A 14 35.69 24.21 -24.95
CA VAL A 14 36.89 23.77 -24.22
C VAL A 14 37.94 24.88 -24.10
N PRO A 15 38.71 24.91 -23.00
CA PRO A 15 40.15 24.77 -23.18
C PRO A 15 40.78 23.74 -22.24
N THR A 16 41.67 22.96 -22.83
CA THR A 16 42.63 22.07 -22.21
C THR A 16 43.75 22.89 -21.54
N CYS A 17 44.07 22.58 -20.28
CA CYS A 17 45.34 22.98 -19.68
C CYS A 17 46.07 21.75 -19.11
N ARG A 18 47.27 21.55 -19.65
CA ARG A 18 48.31 20.61 -19.21
C ARG A 18 48.92 21.07 -17.89
N GLY A 19 49.36 20.08 -17.09
CA GLY A 19 50.70 20.06 -16.49
C GLY A 19 50.87 20.68 -15.11
N GLY A 20 51.31 19.88 -14.14
CA GLY A 20 51.82 20.36 -12.86
C GLY A 20 52.17 19.22 -11.90
N VAL A 21 53.47 18.93 -11.81
CA VAL A 21 54.11 17.91 -10.97
C VAL A 21 54.43 18.48 -9.57
N ALA A 22 54.72 17.59 -8.61
CA ALA A 22 55.41 17.77 -7.32
C ALA A 22 54.49 17.88 -6.09
N ALA A 23 54.44 16.86 -5.21
CA ALA A 23 55.42 16.51 -4.16
C ALA A 23 55.42 17.52 -2.99
N GLY A 24 55.07 17.05 -1.78
CA GLY A 24 55.11 17.91 -0.60
C GLY A 24 54.58 17.27 0.68
N CYS A 25 55.37 16.36 1.25
CA CYS A 25 55.25 15.85 2.60
C CYS A 25 55.18 16.98 3.65
N LYS A 26 54.35 16.85 4.70
CA LYS A 26 54.71 17.20 6.09
C LYS A 26 53.67 16.72 7.12
N ARG A 27 54.13 15.75 7.92
CA ARG A 27 53.61 15.40 9.25
C ARG A 27 53.77 16.59 10.20
N VAL A 28 52.78 16.81 11.06
CA VAL A 28 53.01 17.47 12.35
C VAL A 28 52.31 16.65 13.44
N SER A 29 53.15 15.91 14.16
CA SER A 29 52.89 15.31 15.47
C SER A 29 53.10 16.38 16.54
N ILE A 30 52.14 16.57 17.45
CA ILE A 30 52.37 17.32 18.69
C ILE A 30 52.27 16.37 19.89
N LEU A 31 53.36 16.40 20.64
CA LEU A 31 53.70 15.60 21.79
C LEU A 31 52.87 15.94 23.03
N ALA A 32 52.67 14.89 23.83
CA ALA A 32 52.27 14.91 25.21
C ALA A 32 53.13 15.83 26.08
N ARG A 33 52.52 16.42 27.11
CA ARG A 33 53.23 16.99 28.26
C ARG A 33 52.49 16.64 29.55
N ALA A 34 53.01 15.63 30.23
CA ALA A 34 52.75 15.36 31.64
C ALA A 34 53.73 16.16 32.50
N GLN A 35 53.28 16.66 33.66
CA GLN A 35 54.10 16.97 34.83
C GLN A 35 53.22 17.08 36.09
N PRO A 36 53.80 16.93 37.30
CA PRO A 36 53.15 16.27 38.43
C PRO A 36 52.79 17.18 39.62
N GLN A 37 51.96 16.60 40.50
CA GLN A 37 51.79 16.78 41.96
C GLN A 37 52.34 18.06 42.63
N GLN A 38 51.49 18.70 43.46
CA GLN A 38 51.81 18.89 44.87
C GLN A 38 50.58 19.15 45.76
N ARG A 39 50.68 18.62 46.99
CA ARG A 39 49.68 18.58 48.06
C ARG A 39 49.71 19.85 48.92
N ARG A 40 48.54 20.14 49.53
CA ARG A 40 48.28 20.54 50.95
C ARG A 40 47.45 21.83 51.07
N GLY A 41 46.37 21.74 51.86
CA GLY A 41 45.71 22.92 52.44
C GLY A 41 44.24 22.70 52.75
N ARG A 42 43.94 22.23 53.96
CA ARG A 42 42.58 22.08 54.51
C ARG A 42 41.81 23.40 54.50
N ARG A 43 40.56 23.38 54.07
CA ARG A 43 39.44 24.10 54.71
C ARG A 43 38.17 23.27 54.52
N ALA A 44 37.52 22.97 55.63
CA ALA A 44 36.22 22.33 55.65
C ALA A 44 35.21 23.27 55.00
N VAL A 45 34.54 22.78 53.95
CA VAL A 45 33.34 23.39 53.39
C VAL A 45 32.25 22.36 53.58
N GLU A 46 31.20 22.77 54.27
CA GLU A 46 30.03 21.96 54.59
C GLU A 46 29.42 21.39 53.32
N CYS A 47 29.39 20.05 53.23
CA CYS A 47 28.67 19.34 52.19
C CYS A 47 27.16 19.45 52.48
N ASN A 48 26.51 20.49 51.98
CA ASN A 48 25.08 20.41 51.73
C ASN A 48 24.86 19.40 50.60
N ALA A 49 24.19 18.31 50.95
CA ALA A 49 23.95 17.14 50.12
C ALA A 49 23.33 17.49 48.76
N PHE A 50 24.14 17.43 47.70
CA PHE A 50 23.70 17.35 46.31
C PHE A 50 23.34 15.90 45.96
N PHE A 51 22.21 15.41 46.46
CA PHE A 51 21.61 14.12 46.05
C PHE A 51 20.28 14.31 45.31
N ASN A 52 20.21 15.29 44.40
CA ASN A 52 19.15 15.37 43.37
C ASN A 52 19.61 14.72 42.05
N PHE A 53 20.26 13.56 42.11
CA PHE A 53 20.68 12.80 40.92
C PHE A 53 19.64 11.72 40.50
N PHE A 54 18.50 11.63 41.20
CA PHE A 54 17.41 10.68 40.91
C PHE A 54 16.03 11.35 40.75
N THR A 55 15.95 12.67 40.61
CA THR A 55 14.73 13.26 40.05
C THR A 55 14.72 12.92 38.56
N PRO A 56 13.75 12.13 38.04
CA PRO A 56 13.64 11.91 36.60
C PRO A 56 13.61 13.30 35.96
N LYS A 57 14.60 13.55 35.10
CA LYS A 57 14.66 14.77 34.30
C LYS A 57 13.28 14.94 33.67
N PRO A 58 12.52 16.01 33.97
CA PRO A 58 11.23 16.21 33.32
C PRO A 58 11.48 16.13 31.83
N ALA A 59 10.68 15.29 31.15
CA ALA A 59 10.79 15.01 29.73
C ALA A 59 11.10 16.33 29.00
N ALA A 60 12.22 16.34 28.26
CA ALA A 60 12.65 17.52 27.55
C ALA A 60 11.49 18.05 26.69
N PRO A 61 11.33 19.37 26.63
CA PRO A 61 10.18 20.01 26.03
C PRO A 61 10.06 19.60 24.55
N VAL A 62 8.80 19.29 24.18
CA VAL A 62 8.14 19.39 22.87
C VAL A 62 9.11 19.43 21.68
N SER A 63 8.96 18.43 20.80
CA SER A 63 9.67 18.31 19.52
C SER A 63 9.91 19.68 18.85
N PRO A 64 11.05 19.90 18.19
CA PRO A 64 11.39 21.16 17.52
C PRO A 64 10.57 21.36 16.23
N VAL A 65 9.26 21.14 16.31
CA VAL A 65 8.30 21.35 15.22
C VAL A 65 7.90 22.82 15.26
N ASP A 66 8.10 23.49 14.13
CA ASP A 66 7.72 24.89 13.98
C ASP A 66 6.19 24.99 14.05
N LEU A 67 5.66 25.82 14.95
CA LEU A 67 4.21 25.99 15.13
C LEU A 67 3.53 26.51 13.86
N ARG A 68 4.28 27.12 12.94
CA ARG A 68 3.80 27.59 11.64
C ARG A 68 3.57 26.45 10.65
N ALA A 69 4.24 25.31 10.81
CA ALA A 69 4.08 24.16 9.92
C ALA A 69 2.78 23.40 10.20
N LYS A 70 2.28 23.40 11.45
CA LYS A 70 1.06 22.70 11.87
C LYS A 70 -0.18 22.96 10.98
N PRO A 71 -0.59 24.21 10.69
CA PRO A 71 -1.74 24.44 9.82
C PRO A 71 -1.54 23.91 8.39
N LEU A 72 -0.30 23.88 7.90
CA LEU A 72 0.04 23.32 6.58
C LEU A 72 -0.03 21.78 6.60
N VAL A 73 0.38 21.14 7.70
CA VAL A 73 0.26 19.70 7.93
C VAL A 73 -1.22 19.29 7.93
N GLU A 74 -2.05 20.00 8.71
CA GLU A 74 -3.49 19.76 8.76
C GLU A 74 -4.16 19.94 7.39
N ALA A 75 -3.79 21.02 6.66
CA ALA A 75 -4.25 21.25 5.30
C ALA A 75 -3.85 20.11 4.36
N LEU A 76 -2.61 19.64 4.43
CA LEU A 76 -2.11 18.54 3.60
C LEU A 76 -2.84 17.22 3.90
N ILE A 77 -3.06 16.89 5.17
CA ILE A 77 -3.83 15.69 5.56
C ILE A 77 -5.25 15.77 5.01
N ASN A 78 -5.91 16.93 5.14
CA ASN A 78 -7.27 17.13 4.63
C ASN A 78 -7.34 16.97 3.10
N LEU A 79 -6.41 17.58 2.36
CA LEU A 79 -6.34 17.46 0.89
C LEU A 79 -6.08 16.01 0.45
N THR A 80 -5.23 15.29 1.16
CA THR A 80 -4.82 13.93 0.77
C THR A 80 -5.80 12.85 1.22
N SER A 81 -6.61 13.08 2.26
CA SER A 81 -7.56 12.12 2.83
C SER A 81 -8.56 11.53 1.81
N SER A 82 -8.97 12.32 0.82
CA SER A 82 -9.94 11.92 -0.22
C SER A 82 -9.29 11.32 -1.48
N SER A 83 -7.96 11.37 -1.59
CA SER A 83 -7.24 11.12 -2.84
C SER A 83 -6.95 9.64 -3.16
N ASP A 84 -7.20 8.72 -2.22
CA ASP A 84 -6.89 7.28 -2.34
C ASP A 84 -5.42 7.03 -2.73
N ALA A 85 -4.49 7.57 -1.93
CA ALA A 85 -3.05 7.57 -2.21
C ALA A 85 -2.70 8.15 -3.60
N GLY A 86 -3.43 9.19 -4.00
CA GLY A 86 -3.25 9.94 -5.26
C GLY A 86 -3.99 9.36 -6.47
N ALA A 87 -4.61 8.18 -6.37
CA ALA A 87 -5.30 7.54 -7.50
C ALA A 87 -6.52 8.34 -7.99
N LYS A 88 -7.22 9.04 -7.08
CA LYS A 88 -8.41 9.86 -7.37
C LYS A 88 -8.12 11.36 -7.39
N ALA A 89 -6.85 11.78 -7.26
CA ALA A 89 -6.50 13.19 -7.23
C ALA A 89 -6.62 13.83 -8.62
N SER A 90 -7.40 14.92 -8.72
CA SER A 90 -7.45 15.78 -9.91
C SER A 90 -6.10 16.46 -10.13
N PRO A 91 -5.77 16.89 -11.37
CA PRO A 91 -4.51 17.60 -11.63
C PRO A 91 -4.39 18.89 -10.81
N GLU A 92 -5.49 19.62 -10.61
CA GLU A 92 -5.56 20.82 -9.76
C GLU A 92 -5.22 20.50 -8.30
N LEU A 93 -5.79 19.42 -7.74
CA LEU A 93 -5.48 18.99 -6.37
C LEU A 93 -4.01 18.58 -6.22
N LYS A 94 -3.42 17.98 -7.25
CA LYS A 94 -1.98 17.63 -7.23
C LYS A 94 -1.09 18.87 -7.22
N GLU A 95 -1.49 19.94 -7.90
CA GLU A 95 -0.78 21.23 -7.90
C GLU A 95 -0.88 21.90 -6.54
N GLU A 96 -2.07 21.96 -5.94
CA GLU A 96 -2.27 22.47 -4.57
C GLU A 96 -1.43 21.70 -3.54
N ILE A 97 -1.41 20.37 -3.62
CA ILE A 97 -0.57 19.53 -2.76
C ILE A 97 0.91 19.86 -2.97
N ALA A 98 1.36 20.04 -4.22
CA ALA A 98 2.74 20.37 -4.52
C ALA A 98 3.15 21.76 -3.96
N GLU A 99 2.26 22.74 -3.99
CA GLU A 99 2.48 24.05 -3.36
C GLU A 99 2.66 23.93 -1.85
N VAL A 100 1.75 23.22 -1.17
CA VAL A 100 1.82 23.00 0.30
C VAL A 100 3.08 22.23 0.68
N VAL A 101 3.44 21.19 -0.08
CA VAL A 101 4.69 20.43 0.11
C VAL A 101 5.91 21.34 -0.05
N THR A 102 5.91 22.22 -1.06
CA THR A 102 7.00 23.17 -1.30
C THR A 102 7.13 24.15 -0.15
N GLU A 103 6.02 24.62 0.42
CA GLU A 103 6.03 25.50 1.59
C GLU A 103 6.52 24.76 2.85
N LEU A 104 6.02 23.55 3.11
CA LEU A 104 6.44 22.70 4.24
C LEU A 104 7.93 22.36 4.21
N SER A 105 8.50 22.17 3.02
CA SER A 105 9.93 21.85 2.87
C SER A 105 10.86 22.91 3.50
N ARG A 106 10.40 24.16 3.63
CA ARG A 106 11.15 25.25 4.26
C ARG A 106 11.28 25.10 5.77
N TYR A 107 10.39 24.34 6.39
CA TYR A 107 10.32 24.10 7.83
C TYR A 107 10.96 22.77 8.24
N CYS A 108 11.65 22.08 7.32
CA CYS A 108 12.29 20.80 7.61
C CYS A 108 13.40 20.91 8.66
N MET A 109 13.46 19.93 9.55
CA MET A 109 14.52 19.83 10.55
C MET A 109 15.90 19.56 9.92
N LYS A 110 16.97 20.03 10.57
CA LYS A 110 18.34 19.75 10.10
C LYS A 110 18.70 18.28 10.32
N ASN A 111 19.06 17.57 9.25
CA ASN A 111 19.42 16.15 9.24
C ASN A 111 18.30 15.20 9.70
N PRO A 112 17.17 15.10 8.97
CA PRO A 112 16.03 14.27 9.36
C PRO A 112 16.40 12.78 9.51
N LEU A 113 17.44 12.28 8.84
CA LEU A 113 17.86 10.87 8.95
C LEU A 113 18.47 10.48 10.29
N LYS A 114 18.88 11.46 11.11
CA LYS A 114 19.38 11.22 12.47
C LYS A 114 18.27 11.34 13.53
N SER A 115 17.06 11.73 13.12
CA SER A 115 15.94 11.92 14.02
C SER A 115 15.30 10.59 14.38
N ASP A 116 15.01 10.37 15.66
CA ASP A 116 14.26 9.19 16.12
C ASP A 116 12.84 9.17 15.56
N LEU A 117 12.32 10.33 15.12
CA LEU A 117 11.00 10.47 14.50
C LEU A 117 10.91 9.72 13.17
N LEU A 118 12.02 9.47 12.48
CA LEU A 118 12.00 8.73 11.21
C LEU A 118 11.47 7.30 11.38
N TRP A 119 11.76 6.70 12.53
CA TRP A 119 11.45 5.30 12.83
C TRP A 119 10.00 5.13 13.30
N GLY A 120 9.39 4.03 12.86
CA GLY A 120 8.01 3.69 13.16
C GLY A 120 7.20 3.29 11.92
N GLU A 121 5.89 3.23 12.10
CA GLU A 121 4.95 2.86 11.05
C GLU A 121 4.34 4.07 10.38
N TRP A 122 4.26 4.02 9.05
CA TRP A 122 3.87 5.13 8.20
C TRP A 122 2.84 4.68 7.17
N LYS A 123 1.63 5.23 7.21
CA LYS A 123 0.60 5.04 6.18
C LYS A 123 0.86 5.97 4.99
N VAL A 124 0.75 5.46 3.76
CA VAL A 124 0.83 6.30 2.56
C VAL A 124 -0.49 7.04 2.38
N LEU A 125 -0.48 8.37 2.46
CA LEU A 125 -1.66 9.21 2.22
C LEU A 125 -1.77 9.66 0.77
N PHE A 126 -0.64 9.95 0.12
CA PHE A 126 -0.60 10.47 -1.24
C PHE A 126 0.70 10.10 -1.96
N SER A 127 0.59 9.91 -3.27
CA SER A 127 1.72 9.86 -4.19
C SER A 127 1.37 10.64 -5.46
N SER A 128 2.32 11.45 -5.97
CA SER A 128 2.13 12.18 -7.22
C SER A 128 1.87 11.24 -8.40
N LYS A 129 2.49 10.05 -8.36
CA LYS A 129 2.36 8.97 -9.34
C LYS A 129 1.77 7.71 -8.70
N PRO A 130 0.45 7.47 -8.82
CA PRO A 130 -0.23 6.36 -8.14
C PRO A 130 0.32 4.97 -8.48
N SER A 131 0.88 4.79 -9.69
CA SER A 131 1.49 3.53 -10.09
C SER A 131 2.77 3.17 -9.31
N ALA A 132 3.39 4.15 -8.64
CA ALA A 132 4.55 3.93 -7.78
C ALA A 132 4.14 3.38 -6.40
N VAL A 133 2.87 3.53 -6.01
CA VAL A 133 2.31 2.97 -4.78
C VAL A 133 1.84 1.54 -5.09
N GLY A 134 2.50 0.52 -4.55
CA GLY A 134 2.06 -0.88 -4.67
C GLY A 134 2.36 -1.57 -6.01
N GLY A 135 3.15 -0.95 -6.88
CA GLY A 135 3.68 -1.58 -8.08
C GLY A 135 2.60 -2.02 -9.09
N PRO A 136 2.76 -3.17 -9.76
CA PRO A 136 1.84 -3.63 -10.81
C PRO A 136 0.37 -3.72 -10.37
N LEU A 137 0.13 -3.91 -9.06
CA LEU A 137 -1.21 -4.03 -8.48
C LEU A 137 -2.06 -2.76 -8.64
N ARG A 138 -1.44 -1.58 -8.80
CA ARG A 138 -2.15 -0.30 -9.06
C ARG A 138 -2.11 0.15 -10.52
N SER A 139 -1.53 -0.65 -11.41
CA SER A 139 -1.41 -0.31 -12.83
C SER A 139 -2.45 -1.04 -13.69
N GLY A 140 -2.96 -0.36 -14.72
CA GLY A 140 -3.86 -0.94 -15.72
C GLY A 140 -5.11 -1.60 -15.12
N ALA A 141 -5.30 -2.89 -15.41
CA ALA A 141 -6.42 -3.68 -14.88
C ALA A 141 -6.31 -3.97 -13.37
N GLY A 142 -5.13 -3.79 -12.76
CA GLY A 142 -4.87 -4.06 -11.34
C GLY A 142 -5.79 -3.25 -10.41
N THR A 143 -6.09 -1.99 -10.75
CA THR A 143 -6.98 -1.13 -9.95
C THR A 143 -8.41 -1.66 -9.87
N ALA A 144 -8.86 -2.38 -10.91
CA ALA A 144 -10.18 -3.01 -10.91
C ALA A 144 -10.20 -4.32 -10.09
N VAL A 145 -9.09 -5.07 -10.10
CA VAL A 145 -8.96 -6.38 -9.45
C VAL A 145 -8.60 -6.26 -7.96
N PHE A 146 -7.79 -5.28 -7.59
CA PHE A 146 -7.24 -5.12 -6.24
C PHE A 146 -7.74 -3.79 -5.65
N ARG A 147 -9.00 -3.77 -5.23
CA ARG A 147 -9.62 -2.59 -4.60
C ARG A 147 -9.21 -2.46 -3.13
N GLY A 148 -9.24 -1.24 -2.61
CA GLY A 148 -9.04 -0.95 -1.19
C GLY A 148 -7.62 -1.21 -0.69
N GLN A 149 -6.61 -0.87 -1.50
CA GLN A 149 -5.22 -1.11 -1.11
C GLN A 149 -4.77 -0.15 -0.01
N ASN A 150 -4.34 -0.70 1.11
CA ASN A 150 -3.76 0.05 2.22
C ASN A 150 -2.24 -0.13 2.21
N ALA A 151 -1.53 0.89 1.72
CA ALA A 151 -0.08 0.91 1.72
C ALA A 151 0.47 1.49 3.03
N LYS A 152 1.33 0.72 3.68
CA LYS A 152 2.04 1.04 4.92
C LYS A 152 3.53 0.83 4.70
N GLN A 153 4.34 1.62 5.38
CA GLN A 153 5.80 1.50 5.38
C GLN A 153 6.28 1.49 6.82
N VAL A 154 6.98 0.43 7.20
CA VAL A 154 7.55 0.25 8.53
C VAL A 154 9.04 0.50 8.45
N LEU A 155 9.55 1.37 9.31
CA LEU A 155 10.96 1.73 9.39
C LEU A 155 11.49 1.37 10.76
N GLU A 156 12.37 0.38 10.77
CA GLU A 156 13.00 -0.13 11.99
C GLU A 156 14.47 0.26 12.01
N ALA A 157 14.90 0.80 13.15
CA ALA A 157 16.32 1.06 13.38
C ALA A 157 17.11 -0.26 13.39
N PRO A 158 18.36 -0.28 12.88
CA PRO A 158 19.12 0.87 12.42
C PRO A 158 18.93 1.22 10.93
N ASN A 159 18.38 0.34 10.10
CA ASN A 159 18.34 0.53 8.65
C ASN A 159 17.33 -0.37 7.90
N LYS A 160 16.34 -0.96 8.58
CA LYS A 160 15.40 -1.87 7.92
C LYS A 160 14.14 -1.13 7.48
N LEU A 161 13.69 -1.42 6.26
CA LEU A 161 12.46 -0.90 5.68
C LEU A 161 11.59 -2.07 5.22
N THR A 162 10.35 -2.10 5.68
CA THR A 162 9.33 -3.04 5.21
C THR A 162 8.17 -2.26 4.59
N ASN A 163 7.97 -2.40 3.29
CA ASN A 163 6.79 -1.87 2.60
C ASN A 163 5.71 -2.95 2.61
N ILE A 164 4.52 -2.64 3.09
CA ILE A 164 3.40 -3.56 3.23
C ILE A 164 2.21 -2.96 2.49
N VAL A 165 1.63 -3.72 1.56
CA VAL A 165 0.43 -3.33 0.83
C VAL A 165 -0.61 -4.41 1.06
N ASP A 166 -1.60 -4.10 1.89
CA ASP A 166 -2.75 -4.97 2.11
C ASP A 166 -3.80 -4.69 1.03
N PHE A 167 -4.37 -5.73 0.42
CA PHE A 167 -5.35 -5.58 -0.66
C PHE A 167 -6.43 -6.66 -0.61
N LYS A 168 -7.57 -6.41 -1.28
CA LYS A 168 -8.62 -7.40 -1.50
C LYS A 168 -8.73 -7.75 -2.99
N THR A 169 -8.35 -8.97 -3.35
CA THR A 169 -8.48 -9.51 -4.71
C THR A 169 -9.95 -9.77 -5.02
N LEU A 170 -10.43 -9.25 -6.15
CA LEU A 170 -11.84 -9.25 -6.56
C LEU A 170 -12.79 -8.63 -5.51
N GLY A 171 -12.26 -7.85 -4.57
CA GLY A 171 -13.03 -7.22 -3.49
C GLY A 171 -13.31 -8.11 -2.27
N PHE A 172 -13.00 -9.41 -2.29
CA PHE A 172 -13.34 -10.30 -1.18
C PHE A 172 -12.21 -11.22 -0.68
N LEU A 173 -11.23 -11.60 -1.50
CA LEU A 173 -10.10 -12.40 -0.98
C LEU A 173 -9.01 -11.48 -0.43
N PRO A 174 -8.71 -11.51 0.88
CA PRO A 174 -7.60 -10.76 1.43
C PRO A 174 -6.28 -11.28 0.86
N GLY A 175 -5.36 -10.36 0.60
CA GLY A 175 -4.00 -10.62 0.15
C GLY A 175 -3.08 -9.50 0.62
N TYR A 176 -1.78 -9.75 0.58
CA TYR A 176 -0.79 -8.74 0.93
C TYR A 176 0.45 -8.86 0.06
N SER A 177 1.13 -7.73 -0.13
CA SER A 177 2.48 -7.68 -0.69
C SER A 177 3.41 -7.05 0.34
N ARG A 178 4.52 -7.72 0.65
CA ARG A 178 5.57 -7.22 1.51
C ARG A 178 6.86 -7.09 0.72
N GLN A 179 7.54 -5.98 0.83
CA GLN A 179 8.88 -5.79 0.28
C GLN A 179 9.81 -5.40 1.41
N PHE A 180 10.94 -6.08 1.49
CA PHE A 180 11.97 -5.86 2.49
C PHE A 180 13.16 -5.17 1.82
N GLY A 181 13.65 -4.12 2.46
CA GLY A 181 14.82 -3.40 2.01
C GLY A 181 15.61 -2.80 3.14
N GLU A 182 16.77 -2.29 2.79
CA GLU A 182 17.69 -1.61 3.68
C GLU A 182 17.92 -0.17 3.25
N ILE A 183 18.16 0.71 4.23
CA ILE A 183 18.43 2.13 4.04
C ILE A 183 19.92 2.38 4.17
N GLU A 184 20.53 2.97 3.14
CA GLU A 184 21.91 3.44 3.16
C GLU A 184 21.94 4.98 3.11
N PRO A 185 22.28 5.67 4.21
CA PRO A 185 22.31 7.12 4.24
C PRO A 185 23.46 7.67 3.38
N ILE A 186 23.15 8.58 2.45
CA ILE A 186 24.15 9.29 1.64
C ILE A 186 24.49 10.63 2.27
N ASP A 187 23.47 11.39 2.67
CA ASP A 187 23.58 12.74 3.23
C ASP A 187 22.64 12.89 4.43
N GLY A 188 22.57 14.08 5.04
CA GLY A 188 21.70 14.35 6.19
C GLY A 188 20.19 14.15 5.92
N ASP A 189 19.76 14.32 4.66
CA ASP A 189 18.36 14.23 4.24
C ASP A 189 18.10 13.17 3.15
N THR A 190 19.14 12.54 2.61
CA THR A 190 19.05 11.68 1.42
C THR A 190 19.66 10.31 1.67
N PHE A 191 18.97 9.26 1.23
CA PHE A 191 19.41 7.87 1.36
C PHE A 191 19.09 7.04 0.12
N ILE A 192 19.77 5.90 -0.03
CA ILE A 192 19.44 4.86 -1.01
C ILE A 192 18.61 3.79 -0.30
N LEU A 193 17.47 3.46 -0.89
CA LEU A 193 16.65 2.32 -0.50
C LEU A 193 17.00 1.13 -1.38
N ASN A 194 17.53 0.07 -0.77
CA ASN A 194 17.89 -1.18 -1.42
C ASN A 194 16.84 -2.25 -1.10
N ILE A 195 15.96 -2.58 -2.04
CA ILE A 195 14.93 -3.64 -1.86
C ILE A 195 15.48 -4.93 -2.48
N THR A 196 15.66 -5.94 -1.63
CA THR A 196 16.31 -7.21 -2.00
C THR A 196 15.32 -8.36 -2.16
N ASN A 197 14.22 -8.35 -1.42
CA ASN A 197 13.29 -9.48 -1.39
C ASN A 197 11.86 -9.01 -1.09
N GLY A 198 10.88 -9.75 -1.57
CA GLY A 198 9.48 -9.51 -1.26
C GLY A 198 8.65 -10.78 -1.29
N GLU A 199 7.49 -10.67 -0.67
CA GLU A 199 6.50 -11.72 -0.50
C GLU A 199 5.17 -11.22 -1.06
N LEU A 200 4.53 -12.04 -1.87
CA LEU A 200 3.20 -11.78 -2.38
C LEU A 200 2.28 -12.95 -2.01
N VAL A 201 1.19 -12.63 -1.31
CA VAL A 201 0.08 -13.54 -1.07
C VAL A 201 -1.13 -12.97 -1.81
N ALA A 202 -1.56 -13.67 -2.86
CA ALA A 202 -2.77 -13.34 -3.59
C ALA A 202 -3.72 -14.55 -3.61
N GLY A 203 -4.85 -14.44 -2.92
CA GLY A 203 -5.90 -15.48 -2.89
C GLY A 203 -5.56 -16.70 -2.04
N LEU A 204 -6.01 -17.89 -2.47
CA LEU A 204 -5.85 -19.17 -1.74
C LEU A 204 -4.45 -19.80 -1.86
N GLY A 205 -3.54 -19.16 -2.60
CA GLY A 205 -2.15 -19.62 -2.74
C GLY A 205 -1.30 -19.24 -1.52
N GLY A 206 -0.31 -20.06 -1.19
CA GLY A 206 0.70 -19.71 -0.19
C GLY A 206 1.57 -18.52 -0.63
N PRO A 207 2.40 -17.97 0.28
CA PRO A 207 3.28 -16.84 -0.02
C PRO A 207 4.30 -17.18 -1.10
N VAL A 208 4.31 -16.38 -2.17
CA VAL A 208 5.31 -16.44 -3.24
C VAL A 208 6.42 -15.45 -2.90
N LYS A 209 7.64 -15.96 -2.77
CA LYS A 209 8.85 -15.13 -2.57
C LYS A 209 9.41 -14.73 -3.93
N LYS A 210 9.66 -13.44 -4.13
CA LYS A 210 10.36 -12.89 -5.30
C LYS A 210 11.57 -12.10 -4.82
N ASP A 211 12.72 -12.35 -5.42
CA ASP A 211 13.91 -11.55 -5.18
C ASP A 211 13.90 -10.32 -6.09
N PHE A 212 14.34 -9.19 -5.56
CA PHE A 212 14.38 -7.91 -6.26
C PHE A 212 15.80 -7.34 -6.18
N ASN A 213 16.18 -6.55 -7.17
CA ASN A 213 17.37 -5.71 -7.09
C ASN A 213 16.97 -4.29 -7.48
N ILE A 214 16.28 -3.62 -6.54
CA ILE A 214 15.76 -2.27 -6.74
C ILE A 214 16.50 -1.34 -5.80
N GLN A 215 17.12 -0.32 -6.38
CA GLN A 215 17.80 0.75 -5.66
C GLN A 215 17.17 2.08 -6.04
N ARG A 216 16.67 2.81 -5.04
CA ARG A 216 16.01 4.11 -5.26
C ARG A 216 16.61 5.17 -4.36
N LYS A 217 16.90 6.34 -4.94
CA LYS A 217 17.41 7.50 -4.20
C LYS A 217 16.24 8.31 -3.66
N ILE A 218 16.16 8.45 -2.34
CA ILE A 218 15.05 9.12 -1.65
C ILE A 218 15.59 10.27 -0.80
N LYS A 219 14.97 11.44 -0.95
CA LYS A 219 15.24 12.64 -0.16
C LYS A 219 14.05 12.96 0.75
N ILE A 220 14.28 13.15 2.04
CA ILE A 220 13.25 13.60 2.99
C ILE A 220 13.12 15.11 2.88
N LEU A 221 11.96 15.58 2.44
CA LEU A 221 11.65 17.01 2.31
C LEU A 221 11.14 17.62 3.62
N TYR A 222 10.43 16.83 4.42
CA TYR A 222 9.86 17.26 5.69
C TYR A 222 9.61 16.03 6.58
N LEU A 223 9.79 16.20 7.89
CA LEU A 223 9.60 15.16 8.88
C LEU A 223 9.17 15.80 10.20
N ASP A 224 8.03 15.36 10.71
CA ASP A 224 7.58 15.63 12.08
C ASP A 224 7.05 14.34 12.73
N ASP A 225 6.25 14.48 13.79
CA ASP A 225 5.65 13.39 14.53
C ASP A 225 4.37 12.82 13.88
N GLU A 226 3.75 13.53 12.95
CA GLU A 226 2.48 13.15 12.31
C GLU A 226 2.65 12.77 10.85
N ILE A 227 3.48 13.48 10.10
CA ILE A 227 3.71 13.30 8.68
C ILE A 227 5.20 13.26 8.31
N ARG A 228 5.45 12.64 7.16
CA ARG A 228 6.76 12.66 6.52
C ARG A 228 6.57 12.77 5.02
N ILE A 229 7.35 13.65 4.41
CA ILE A 229 7.32 13.88 2.97
C ILE A 229 8.64 13.40 2.39
N ALA A 230 8.56 12.50 1.41
CA ALA A 230 9.71 11.95 0.72
C ALA A 230 9.63 12.24 -0.78
N LEU A 231 10.75 12.63 -1.36
CA LEU A 231 10.94 12.86 -2.78
C LEU A 231 11.81 11.74 -3.34
N PHE A 232 11.27 10.96 -4.26
CA PHE A 232 12.00 9.95 -5.00
C PHE A 232 12.65 10.65 -6.19
N LEU A 233 13.97 10.64 -6.20
CA LEU A 233 14.77 11.25 -7.24
C LEU A 233 15.02 10.22 -8.36
N PRO A 234 14.87 10.60 -9.64
CA PRO A 234 15.25 9.74 -10.75
C PRO A 234 16.75 9.49 -10.69
N SER A 235 17.14 8.22 -10.82
CA SER A 235 18.54 7.81 -10.86
C SER A 235 18.74 6.87 -12.03
N GLU A 236 19.43 7.35 -13.07
CA GLU A 236 19.75 6.55 -14.25
C GLU A 236 20.79 5.45 -13.94
N ASP A 237 21.62 5.67 -12.92
CA ASP A 237 22.73 4.77 -12.59
C ASP A 237 22.37 3.62 -11.63
N LEU A 238 21.20 3.69 -10.98
CA LEU A 238 20.79 2.68 -9.99
C LEU A 238 19.94 1.58 -10.65
N PRO A 239 20.14 0.29 -10.29
CA PRO A 239 19.33 -0.80 -10.82
C PRO A 239 17.88 -0.71 -10.30
N ASP A 240 16.90 -0.81 -11.19
CA ASP A 240 15.48 -0.92 -10.82
C ASP A 240 14.81 -1.98 -11.71
N THR A 241 14.93 -3.25 -11.30
CA THR A 241 14.31 -4.39 -12.00
C THR A 241 12.80 -4.22 -12.23
N GLU A 242 12.08 -3.54 -11.33
CA GLU A 242 10.63 -3.37 -11.46
C GLU A 242 10.28 -2.33 -12.54
N ALA A 243 11.03 -1.22 -12.60
CA ALA A 243 10.85 -0.24 -13.66
C ALA A 243 11.22 -0.83 -15.03
N ASP A 244 12.28 -1.63 -15.09
CA ASP A 244 12.73 -2.27 -16.33
C ASP A 244 11.70 -3.32 -16.84
N GLU A 245 11.01 -4.04 -15.94
CA GLU A 245 9.89 -4.96 -16.29
C GLU A 245 8.61 -4.21 -16.74
N ASN A 246 8.33 -3.04 -16.16
CA ASN A 246 7.05 -2.33 -16.35
C ASN A 246 7.07 -1.23 -17.43
N GLY A 247 8.03 -1.25 -18.35
CA GLY A 247 8.06 -0.36 -19.50
C GLY A 247 8.90 0.91 -19.34
N GLY A 248 9.87 0.90 -18.43
CA GLY A 248 10.93 1.90 -18.33
C GLY A 248 10.87 2.77 -17.07
N ARG A 249 12.01 3.41 -16.79
CA ARG A 249 12.21 4.26 -15.61
C ARG A 249 11.48 5.58 -15.79
N SER A 250 10.76 6.02 -14.76
CA SER A 250 10.21 7.38 -14.76
C SER A 250 11.33 8.38 -14.54
N GLN A 251 11.44 9.33 -15.45
CA GLN A 251 12.35 10.47 -15.31
C GLN A 251 11.78 11.55 -14.38
N ASP A 252 10.53 11.40 -13.95
CA ASP A 252 9.84 12.37 -13.10
C ASP A 252 10.15 12.16 -11.62
N ASP A 253 10.30 13.26 -10.90
CA ASP A 253 10.34 13.27 -9.44
C ASP A 253 9.00 12.80 -8.87
N ILE A 254 9.02 11.85 -7.93
CA ILE A 254 7.80 11.32 -7.31
C ILE A 254 7.75 11.75 -5.84
N VAL A 255 6.70 12.50 -5.49
CA VAL A 255 6.46 12.95 -4.11
C VAL A 255 5.56 11.94 -3.42
N PHE A 256 5.95 11.52 -2.22
CA PHE A 256 5.14 10.71 -1.30
C PHE A 256 4.88 11.47 -0.01
N VAL A 257 3.64 11.42 0.44
CA VAL A 257 3.21 11.92 1.75
C VAL A 257 2.81 10.73 2.59
N PHE A 258 3.46 10.60 3.73
CA PHE A 258 3.20 9.56 4.73
C PHE A 258 2.61 10.19 5.98
N GLN A 259 1.70 9.48 6.64
CA GLN A 259 1.18 9.80 7.97
C GLN A 259 1.60 8.72 8.95
N ARG A 260 2.07 9.11 10.12
CA ARG A 260 2.50 8.19 11.16
C ARG A 260 1.29 7.45 11.73
N ILE A 261 1.41 6.14 11.88
CA ILE A 261 0.41 5.32 12.55
C ILE A 261 0.81 5.28 14.03
N THR A 262 0.20 6.14 14.84
CA THR A 262 0.32 6.02 16.29
C THR A 262 -0.73 5.03 16.79
N GLU A 263 -0.32 4.01 17.54
CA GLU A 263 -1.22 2.96 18.10
C GLU A 263 -2.46 3.52 18.83
N ALA A 264 -2.40 4.75 19.32
CA ALA A 264 -3.53 5.45 19.95
C ALA A 264 -4.71 5.75 18.99
N ALA A 265 -4.48 5.68 17.68
CA ALA A 265 -5.48 5.90 16.63
C ALA A 265 -5.75 4.61 15.84
N ALA A 266 -5.67 3.45 16.50
CA ALA A 266 -6.28 2.24 15.95
C ALA A 266 -7.73 2.61 15.59
N PRO A 267 -8.11 2.59 14.29
CA PRO A 267 -9.51 2.70 13.95
C PRO A 267 -10.21 1.61 14.75
N GLU A 268 -11.32 1.93 15.41
CA GLU A 268 -12.24 0.91 15.88
C GLU A 268 -12.47 0.02 14.66
N GLU A 269 -11.81 -1.14 14.65
CA GLU A 269 -12.07 -2.15 13.65
C GLU A 269 -13.56 -2.37 13.79
N GLU A 270 -14.32 -2.03 12.74
CA GLU A 270 -15.66 -2.54 12.57
C GLU A 270 -15.50 -4.05 12.72
N GLN A 271 -15.76 -4.55 13.93
CA GLN A 271 -15.88 -5.95 14.23
C GLN A 271 -17.02 -6.41 13.34
N SER A 272 -16.67 -6.90 12.16
CA SER A 272 -17.55 -7.78 11.42
C SER A 272 -17.88 -8.89 12.40
N GLU A 273 -19.13 -8.92 12.82
CA GLU A 273 -19.72 -9.99 13.62
C GLU A 273 -19.62 -11.29 12.82
N ASP A 274 -18.43 -11.90 12.80
CA ASP A 274 -18.24 -13.28 12.43
C ASP A 274 -18.78 -14.11 13.60
N SER A 275 -20.11 -14.23 13.59
CA SER A 275 -20.86 -15.21 14.33
C SER A 275 -20.48 -16.60 13.82
N ASP A 276 -19.50 -17.23 14.47
CA ASP A 276 -19.18 -18.65 14.34
C ASP A 276 -20.40 -19.52 14.70
N GLY A 277 -21.26 -19.74 13.71
CA GLY A 277 -22.33 -20.73 13.74
C GLY A 277 -21.84 -22.02 13.09
N GLU A 278 -21.33 -22.94 13.90
CA GLU A 278 -21.17 -24.35 13.53
C GLU A 278 -22.55 -24.93 13.21
N ASP A 279 -22.90 -25.10 11.94
CA ASP A 279 -24.11 -25.86 11.56
C ASP A 279 -23.82 -26.89 10.48
N GLU A 280 -24.17 -28.13 10.82
CA GLU A 280 -24.09 -29.34 10.00
C GLU A 280 -24.82 -29.17 8.66
N ALA A 281 -24.14 -29.48 7.56
CA ALA A 281 -24.72 -29.44 6.22
C ALA A 281 -25.80 -30.54 6.01
N PRO A 282 -26.99 -30.19 5.48
CA PRO A 282 -28.00 -31.17 5.10
C PRO A 282 -27.62 -31.87 3.78
N LYS A 283 -27.65 -33.20 3.79
CA LYS A 283 -27.51 -34.05 2.59
C LYS A 283 -28.72 -33.84 1.68
N VAL A 284 -28.50 -33.29 0.48
CA VAL A 284 -29.51 -33.26 -0.59
C VAL A 284 -29.16 -34.30 -1.64
N SER A 285 -30.00 -35.32 -1.77
CA SER A 285 -29.98 -36.29 -2.87
C SER A 285 -30.90 -35.82 -3.99
N PHE A 286 -30.34 -35.50 -5.17
CA PHE A 286 -31.12 -35.32 -6.40
C PHE A 286 -31.05 -36.58 -7.28
N PRO A 287 -32.17 -37.03 -7.86
CA PRO A 287 -32.17 -38.06 -8.89
C PRO A 287 -32.20 -37.38 -10.27
N PHE A 288 -31.11 -37.42 -11.03
CA PHE A 288 -31.21 -37.30 -12.49
C PHE A 288 -30.04 -38.01 -13.16
N GLY A 289 -30.39 -38.90 -14.09
CA GLY A 289 -29.48 -39.86 -14.71
C GLY A 289 -28.69 -39.29 -15.89
N GLY A 290 -27.63 -40.03 -16.22
CA GLY A 290 -27.13 -40.15 -17.59
C GLY A 290 -26.00 -39.20 -18.00
N GLY A 291 -24.77 -39.49 -17.59
CA GLY A 291 -23.57 -38.87 -18.19
C GLY A 291 -22.29 -39.32 -17.49
N ARG A 292 -21.33 -39.89 -18.24
CA ARG A 292 -20.13 -40.60 -17.74
C ARG A 292 -19.26 -39.71 -16.83
N LYS A 293 -18.90 -40.24 -15.66
CA LYS A 293 -18.12 -39.57 -14.61
C LYS A 293 -16.62 -39.61 -14.91
N LEU A 294 -16.00 -38.45 -15.06
CA LEU A 294 -14.63 -38.22 -14.62
C LEU A 294 -14.72 -37.77 -13.17
N GLU A 295 -14.23 -38.59 -12.24
CA GLU A 295 -14.18 -38.23 -10.82
C GLU A 295 -13.23 -37.04 -10.66
N SER A 296 -13.77 -35.90 -10.22
CA SER A 296 -12.99 -34.71 -9.87
C SER A 296 -12.05 -35.04 -8.71
N ALA A 297 -10.79 -34.57 -8.78
CA ALA A 297 -9.78 -34.75 -7.75
C ALA A 297 -10.25 -34.26 -6.35
N ALA A 298 -11.21 -33.33 -6.30
CA ALA A 298 -11.85 -32.87 -5.06
C ALA A 298 -12.61 -34.01 -4.36
N THR A 299 -13.28 -34.88 -5.10
CA THR A 299 -14.04 -36.02 -4.57
C THR A 299 -13.13 -37.12 -4.00
N VAL A 300 -11.91 -37.25 -4.52
CA VAL A 300 -10.90 -38.21 -4.03
C VAL A 300 -10.25 -37.69 -2.73
N ALA A 301 -9.96 -36.38 -2.66
CA ALA A 301 -9.44 -35.73 -1.46
C ALA A 301 -10.44 -35.78 -0.30
N GLU A 302 -11.73 -35.55 -0.56
CA GLU A 302 -12.78 -35.62 0.46
C GLU A 302 -12.94 -37.05 1.03
N ARG A 303 -12.74 -38.09 0.19
CA ARG A 303 -12.73 -39.49 0.66
C ARG A 303 -11.52 -39.81 1.53
N GLN A 304 -10.34 -39.28 1.23
CA GLN A 304 -9.14 -39.49 2.05
C GLN A 304 -9.26 -38.83 3.42
N VAL A 305 -9.79 -37.61 3.50
CA VAL A 305 -9.99 -36.91 4.78
C VAL A 305 -11.03 -37.63 5.65
N ARG A 306 -12.08 -38.18 5.04
CA ARG A 306 -13.12 -38.93 5.75
C ARG A 306 -12.65 -40.30 6.26
N ALA A 307 -11.68 -40.92 5.59
CA ALA A 307 -11.06 -42.17 6.06
C ALA A 307 -10.17 -41.93 7.28
N VAL A 308 -9.36 -40.86 7.27
CA VAL A 308 -8.47 -40.49 8.38
C VAL A 308 -9.25 -40.07 9.63
N MET A 309 -10.35 -39.34 9.47
CA MET A 309 -11.25 -38.97 10.59
C MET A 309 -11.94 -40.18 11.22
N LYS A 310 -12.18 -41.26 10.46
CA LYS A 310 -12.85 -42.45 10.97
C LYS A 310 -11.92 -43.37 11.75
N GLU A 311 -10.61 -43.36 11.45
CA GLU A 311 -9.59 -44.05 12.25
C GLU A 311 -9.33 -43.39 13.60
N GLN A 312 -9.43 -42.05 13.70
CA GLN A 312 -9.21 -41.35 14.98
C GLN A 312 -10.35 -41.50 15.99
N ARG A 313 -11.56 -41.90 15.55
CA ARG A 313 -12.73 -42.06 16.43
C ARG A 313 -12.93 -43.48 16.99
N GLY A 314 -12.06 -44.43 16.66
CA GLY A 314 -12.17 -45.84 17.07
C GLY A 314 -11.39 -46.23 18.35
N GLY A 315 -10.68 -45.30 18.98
CA GLY A 315 -9.75 -45.62 20.07
C GLY A 315 -10.28 -45.34 21.48
N SER A 316 -10.47 -46.42 22.24
CA SER A 316 -10.32 -46.47 23.70
C SER A 316 -11.52 -46.06 24.58
N SER A 317 -12.41 -47.04 24.81
CA SER A 317 -13.14 -47.16 26.07
C SER A 317 -12.45 -48.20 26.96
N ARG A 318 -11.70 -47.75 27.98
CA ARG A 318 -11.43 -48.58 29.15
C ARG A 318 -11.43 -47.73 30.42
N VAL A 319 -12.47 -47.96 31.20
CA VAL A 319 -12.76 -47.43 32.53
C VAL A 319 -11.69 -47.90 33.52
N ALA A 320 -11.15 -46.98 34.31
CA ALA A 320 -10.58 -47.28 35.62
C ALA A 320 -10.91 -46.15 36.59
N ALA A 321 -11.62 -46.53 37.66
CA ALA A 321 -12.05 -45.70 38.76
C ALA A 321 -10.92 -45.48 39.79
N ALA A 322 -11.04 -44.38 40.56
CA ALA A 322 -10.65 -44.14 41.97
C ALA A 322 -10.06 -42.71 42.15
N PRO A 323 -9.87 -42.20 43.40
CA PRO A 323 -10.94 -41.58 44.17
C PRO A 323 -10.58 -40.16 44.66
N ALA A 324 -11.61 -39.50 45.19
CA ALA A 324 -11.65 -38.15 45.72
C ALA A 324 -10.57 -37.78 46.75
N ARG A 325 -10.10 -36.52 46.67
CA ARG A 325 -9.54 -35.75 47.79
C ARG A 325 -9.99 -34.28 47.73
N PRO A 326 -10.15 -33.60 48.88
CA PRO A 326 -10.85 -32.32 48.97
C PRO A 326 -9.91 -31.11 48.88
N LEU A 327 -10.33 -30.10 48.12
CA LEU A 327 -9.98 -28.68 48.26
C LEU A 327 -10.83 -28.12 49.44
N GLY A 328 -10.40 -27.21 50.29
CA GLY A 328 -9.35 -26.20 50.16
C GLY A 328 -9.95 -24.86 50.61
N GLY A 329 -9.41 -24.30 51.70
CA GLY A 329 -9.32 -22.86 51.94
C GLY A 329 -10.59 -22.06 52.20
N THR A 330 -10.93 -21.88 53.48
CA THR A 330 -11.80 -20.80 53.95
C THR A 330 -11.05 -19.46 53.92
N ALA A 331 -11.29 -18.66 52.88
CA ALA A 331 -10.86 -17.25 52.84
C ALA A 331 -11.88 -16.38 53.58
N LYS A 332 -11.46 -15.79 54.70
CA LYS A 332 -12.19 -14.77 55.45
C LYS A 332 -12.20 -13.47 54.66
N VAL A 333 -13.36 -13.04 54.18
CA VAL A 333 -13.60 -11.68 53.69
C VAL A 333 -14.00 -10.82 54.89
N ALA A 334 -13.16 -9.85 55.21
CA ALA A 334 -13.43 -8.79 56.18
C ALA A 334 -14.35 -7.73 55.52
N VAL A 335 -15.50 -7.48 56.13
CA VAL A 335 -16.40 -6.37 55.77
C VAL A 335 -16.25 -5.28 56.85
N PRO A 336 -16.05 -4.01 56.49
CA PRO A 336 -15.87 -2.93 57.45
C PRO A 336 -17.20 -2.51 58.10
N ALA A 337 -17.09 -2.17 59.38
CA ALA A 337 -18.16 -1.69 60.24
C ALA A 337 -18.69 -0.32 59.79
N ALA A 338 -19.97 -0.25 59.44
CA ALA A 338 -20.73 0.99 59.37
C ALA A 338 -21.50 1.17 60.69
N ARG A 339 -21.13 2.22 61.43
CA ARG A 339 -21.87 2.76 62.57
C ARG A 339 -23.19 3.36 62.07
N THR A 340 -24.32 2.90 62.60
CA THR A 340 -25.57 3.64 62.52
C THR A 340 -26.34 3.58 63.85
N GLY A 341 -26.47 4.77 64.44
CA GLY A 341 -27.75 5.28 64.93
C GLY A 341 -28.49 4.46 65.98
N SER A 342 -28.21 4.76 67.25
CA SER A 342 -29.16 4.58 68.34
C SER A 342 -30.43 5.39 68.06
N GLN A 343 -31.57 4.72 67.89
CA GLN A 343 -32.89 5.30 68.16
C GLN A 343 -33.69 4.37 69.06
N ARG A 344 -33.69 4.76 70.32
CA ARG A 344 -34.44 4.22 71.45
C ARG A 344 -35.87 4.77 71.35
N GLY A 345 -36.85 3.91 71.09
CA GLY A 345 -38.26 4.33 71.05
C GLY A 345 -39.24 3.19 71.28
N GLY A 346 -39.95 3.23 72.41
CA GLY A 346 -41.32 2.72 72.52
C GLY A 346 -41.54 1.21 72.66
N ARG A 347 -41.19 0.63 73.82
CA ARG A 347 -41.72 -0.67 74.26
C ARG A 347 -43.19 -0.49 74.67
N LYS A 348 -44.13 -0.66 73.74
CA LYS A 348 -45.55 -0.91 74.07
C LYS A 348 -45.67 -2.37 74.51
N GLN A 349 -46.02 -2.58 75.78
CA GLN A 349 -46.50 -3.88 76.26
C GLN A 349 -47.82 -4.19 75.56
N VAL A 350 -47.80 -5.16 74.65
CA VAL A 350 -49.02 -5.79 74.12
C VAL A 350 -49.35 -6.90 75.10
N VAL A 351 -50.54 -6.83 75.67
CA VAL A 351 -51.13 -7.86 76.51
C VAL A 351 -51.40 -9.07 75.61
N GLU A 352 -50.66 -10.16 75.80
CA GLU A 352 -50.94 -11.45 75.16
C GLU A 352 -52.18 -12.04 75.84
N GLU A 353 -53.31 -12.01 75.14
CA GLU A 353 -54.46 -12.85 75.47
C GLU A 353 -54.08 -14.31 75.18
N GLU A 354 -54.16 -15.15 76.21
CA GLU A 354 -53.76 -16.56 76.19
C GLU A 354 -54.76 -17.37 75.35
N GLU A 355 -54.53 -17.45 74.03
CA GLU A 355 -55.36 -18.24 73.09
C GLU A 355 -55.24 -19.76 73.37
N ASP A 356 -56.37 -20.47 73.30
CA ASP A 356 -56.48 -21.92 73.51
C ASP A 356 -55.64 -22.70 72.46
N PRO A 357 -54.70 -23.58 72.87
CA PRO A 357 -53.76 -24.27 71.98
C PRO A 357 -54.36 -25.04 70.79
N LYS A 358 -55.65 -25.40 70.85
CA LYS A 358 -56.34 -26.09 69.75
C LYS A 358 -56.72 -25.16 68.60
N GLU A 359 -57.06 -23.90 68.87
CA GLU A 359 -57.42 -22.93 67.84
C GLU A 359 -56.20 -22.49 67.05
N ARG A 360 -55.07 -22.30 67.75
CA ARG A 360 -53.77 -22.01 67.13
C ARG A 360 -53.34 -23.06 66.11
N ARG A 361 -53.53 -24.36 66.41
CA ARG A 361 -53.20 -25.46 65.49
C ARG A 361 -54.10 -25.49 64.25
N LYS A 362 -55.38 -25.15 64.38
CA LYS A 362 -56.29 -25.07 63.23
C LYS A 362 -55.91 -23.90 62.31
N ARG A 363 -55.62 -22.74 62.89
CA ARG A 363 -55.16 -21.56 62.16
C ARG A 363 -53.83 -21.81 61.44
N GLU A 364 -52.86 -22.44 62.10
CA GLU A 364 -51.58 -22.83 61.49
C GLU A 364 -51.78 -23.82 60.33
N GLN A 365 -52.69 -24.79 60.45
CA GLN A 365 -53.01 -25.72 59.35
C GLN A 365 -53.73 -25.06 58.17
N GLU A 366 -54.64 -24.11 58.43
CA GLU A 366 -55.31 -23.35 57.39
C GLU A 366 -54.35 -22.39 56.68
N GLU A 367 -53.47 -21.72 57.42
CA GLU A 367 -52.40 -20.90 56.85
C GLU A 367 -51.41 -21.73 56.04
N GLU A 368 -51.07 -22.95 56.47
CA GLU A 368 -50.20 -23.85 55.69
C GLU A 368 -50.87 -24.32 54.40
N ARG A 369 -52.18 -24.63 54.43
CA ARG A 369 -52.94 -24.96 53.22
C ARG A 369 -53.05 -23.77 52.28
N ALA A 370 -53.31 -22.58 52.80
CA ALA A 370 -53.35 -21.35 52.01
C ALA A 370 -51.99 -21.05 51.36
N ARG A 371 -50.88 -21.26 52.09
CA ARG A 371 -49.52 -21.13 51.55
C ARG A 371 -49.24 -22.15 50.45
N LYS A 372 -49.65 -23.41 50.62
CA LYS A 372 -49.48 -24.46 49.59
C LYS A 372 -50.28 -24.16 48.33
N VAL A 373 -51.51 -23.64 48.46
CA VAL A 373 -52.34 -23.23 47.32
C VAL A 373 -51.70 -22.02 46.62
N ALA A 374 -51.29 -20.99 47.36
CA ALA A 374 -50.63 -19.81 46.79
C ALA A 374 -49.29 -20.18 46.10
N GLU A 375 -48.51 -21.09 46.67
CA GLU A 375 -47.28 -21.59 46.05
C GLU A 375 -47.56 -22.40 44.78
N ALA A 376 -48.61 -23.23 44.78
CA ALA A 376 -49.02 -23.99 43.60
C ALA A 376 -49.52 -23.08 42.48
N GLU A 377 -50.29 -22.03 42.82
CA GLU A 377 -50.75 -21.02 41.86
C GLU A 377 -49.59 -20.21 41.30
N ALA A 378 -48.64 -19.78 42.15
CA ALA A 378 -47.43 -19.08 41.69
C ALA A 378 -46.60 -19.95 40.74
N LYS A 379 -46.41 -21.24 41.06
CA LYS A 379 -45.73 -22.20 40.17
C LYS A 379 -46.47 -22.42 38.86
N ALA A 380 -47.81 -22.43 38.87
CA ALA A 380 -48.61 -22.55 37.66
C ALA A 380 -48.50 -21.31 36.75
N VAL A 381 -48.47 -20.11 37.33
CA VAL A 381 -48.26 -18.85 36.60
C VAL A 381 -46.86 -18.79 36.00
N GLU A 382 -45.83 -19.17 36.77
CA GLU A 382 -44.45 -19.22 36.28
C GLU A 382 -44.29 -20.25 35.16
N ALA A 383 -44.88 -21.44 35.30
CA ALA A 383 -44.85 -22.46 34.26
C ALA A 383 -45.56 -22.02 32.98
N LYS A 384 -46.67 -21.24 33.09
CA LYS A 384 -47.36 -20.67 31.93
C LYS A 384 -46.51 -19.61 31.25
N ALA A 385 -45.89 -18.70 32.00
CA ALA A 385 -45.00 -17.67 31.47
C ALA A 385 -43.75 -18.29 30.80
N ALA A 386 -43.20 -19.37 31.35
CA ALA A 386 -42.08 -20.10 30.76
C ALA A 386 -42.45 -20.74 29.41
N ARG A 387 -43.66 -21.31 29.30
CA ARG A 387 -44.16 -21.87 28.03
C ARG A 387 -44.38 -20.79 26.97
N GLU A 388 -44.95 -19.65 27.36
CA GLU A 388 -45.17 -18.52 26.44
C GLU A 388 -43.85 -17.94 25.93
N ARG A 389 -42.82 -17.81 26.78
CA ARG A 389 -41.47 -17.39 26.35
C ARG A 389 -40.83 -18.39 25.39
N ALA A 390 -40.94 -19.69 25.67
CA ALA A 390 -40.39 -20.73 24.79
C ALA A 390 -41.11 -20.78 23.43
N GLU A 391 -42.40 -20.48 23.37
CA GLU A 391 -43.14 -20.38 22.11
C GLU A 391 -42.77 -19.12 21.33
N ALA A 392 -42.64 -17.97 22.00
CA ALA A 392 -42.18 -16.72 21.39
C ALA A 392 -40.76 -16.84 20.81
N GLU A 393 -39.85 -17.50 21.52
CA GLU A 393 -38.48 -17.77 21.05
C GLU A 393 -38.47 -18.65 19.79
N ARG A 394 -39.29 -19.70 19.75
CA ARG A 394 -39.44 -20.55 18.55
C ARG A 394 -40.03 -19.81 17.35
N VAL A 395 -40.94 -18.86 17.58
CA VAL A 395 -41.46 -18.01 16.50
C VAL A 395 -40.37 -17.08 15.99
N ALA A 396 -39.63 -16.43 16.88
CA ALA A 396 -38.52 -15.55 16.51
C ALA A 396 -37.41 -16.28 15.73
N GLU A 397 -37.07 -17.51 16.11
CA GLU A 397 -36.12 -18.35 15.37
C GLU A 397 -36.62 -18.67 13.95
N ARG A 398 -37.90 -18.99 13.79
CA ARG A 398 -38.50 -19.25 12.46
C ARG A 398 -38.50 -18.01 11.58
N GLU A 399 -38.78 -16.84 12.15
CA GLU A 399 -38.71 -15.56 11.44
C GLU A 399 -37.28 -15.24 11.01
N LYS A 400 -36.28 -15.45 11.89
CA LYS A 400 -34.86 -15.30 11.53
C LYS A 400 -34.45 -16.25 10.41
N GLN A 401 -34.84 -17.53 10.49
CA GLN A 401 -34.56 -18.51 9.43
C GLN A 401 -35.25 -18.16 8.10
N ALA A 402 -36.46 -17.60 8.15
CA ALA A 402 -37.16 -17.13 6.95
C ALA A 402 -36.45 -15.92 6.32
N ALA A 403 -36.03 -14.95 7.12
CA ALA A 403 -35.28 -13.77 6.67
C ALA A 403 -33.93 -14.16 6.03
N ILE A 404 -33.19 -15.10 6.64
CA ILE A 404 -31.93 -15.61 6.07
C ILE A 404 -32.18 -16.29 4.71
N LYS A 405 -33.23 -17.11 4.59
CA LYS A 405 -33.58 -17.75 3.31
C LYS A 405 -33.95 -16.73 2.23
N GLU A 406 -34.65 -15.67 2.60
CA GLU A 406 -35.00 -14.58 1.68
C GLU A 406 -33.76 -13.83 1.20
N LEU A 407 -32.84 -13.47 2.10
CA LEU A 407 -31.57 -12.84 1.75
C LEU A 407 -30.72 -13.73 0.82
N LEU A 408 -30.64 -15.03 1.10
CA LEU A 408 -29.93 -15.97 0.22
C LEU A 408 -30.57 -16.06 -1.17
N ALA A 409 -31.90 -15.99 -1.26
CA ALA A 409 -32.60 -15.97 -2.54
C ALA A 409 -32.33 -14.67 -3.32
N GLN A 410 -32.31 -13.52 -2.63
CA GLN A 410 -31.96 -12.22 -3.22
C GLN A 410 -30.52 -12.22 -3.77
N LEU A 411 -29.54 -12.64 -2.96
CA LEU A 411 -28.14 -12.74 -3.39
C LEU A 411 -27.96 -13.73 -4.55
N SER A 412 -28.67 -14.86 -4.55
CA SER A 412 -28.64 -15.81 -5.67
C SER A 412 -29.15 -15.20 -6.98
N ASN A 413 -30.20 -14.37 -6.91
CA ASN A 413 -30.73 -13.67 -8.08
C ASN A 413 -29.79 -12.56 -8.55
N GLU A 414 -29.21 -11.78 -7.65
CA GLU A 414 -28.22 -10.75 -7.98
C GLU A 414 -26.98 -11.37 -8.66
N ILE A 415 -26.47 -12.50 -8.16
CA ILE A 415 -25.35 -13.22 -8.79
C ILE A 415 -25.71 -13.64 -10.22
N LYS A 416 -26.94 -14.13 -10.47
CA LYS A 416 -27.37 -14.51 -11.83
C LYS A 416 -27.48 -13.31 -12.76
N GLU A 417 -27.99 -12.19 -12.26
CA GLU A 417 -28.09 -10.93 -13.01
C GLU A 417 -26.70 -10.42 -13.38
N ARG A 418 -25.77 -10.34 -12.42
CA ARG A 418 -24.36 -9.97 -12.67
C ARG A 418 -23.66 -10.92 -13.64
N GLN A 419 -23.95 -12.22 -13.58
CA GLN A 419 -23.42 -13.19 -14.55
C GLN A 419 -23.98 -12.97 -15.96
N ALA A 420 -25.25 -12.54 -16.09
CA ALA A 420 -25.83 -12.18 -17.38
C ALA A 420 -25.19 -10.89 -17.94
N GLU A 421 -25.08 -9.84 -17.12
CA GLU A 421 -24.38 -8.59 -17.47
C GLU A 421 -22.93 -8.86 -17.93
N ALA A 422 -22.18 -9.68 -17.20
CA ALA A 422 -20.81 -10.02 -17.55
C ALA A 422 -20.71 -10.78 -18.88
N ARG A 423 -21.68 -11.64 -19.19
CA ARG A 423 -21.73 -12.37 -20.48
C ARG A 423 -22.04 -11.43 -21.64
N ASP A 424 -22.90 -10.45 -21.44
CA ASP A 424 -23.23 -9.47 -22.48
C ASP A 424 -22.08 -8.49 -22.71
N ALA A 425 -21.42 -8.01 -21.64
CA ALA A 425 -20.19 -7.22 -21.75
C ALA A 425 -19.06 -7.99 -22.48
N LEU A 426 -18.93 -9.29 -22.24
CA LEU A 426 -17.96 -10.14 -22.96
C LEU A 426 -18.27 -10.27 -24.45
N LYS A 427 -19.55 -10.29 -24.85
CA LYS A 427 -19.94 -10.27 -26.26
C LYS A 427 -19.57 -8.94 -26.91
N GLU A 428 -19.87 -7.82 -26.24
CA GLU A 428 -19.50 -6.48 -26.71
C GLU A 428 -17.99 -6.33 -26.88
N LEU A 429 -17.20 -6.81 -25.92
CA LEU A 429 -15.74 -6.81 -26.02
C LEU A 429 -15.24 -7.64 -27.22
N LYS A 430 -15.84 -8.80 -27.48
CA LYS A 430 -15.48 -9.62 -28.66
C LYS A 430 -15.83 -8.93 -29.98
N ASP A 431 -16.91 -8.18 -30.04
CA ASP A 431 -17.29 -7.44 -31.24
C ASP A 431 -16.39 -6.21 -31.44
N ILE A 432 -15.99 -5.53 -30.35
CA ILE A 432 -14.95 -4.50 -30.38
C ILE A 432 -13.62 -5.10 -30.87
N GLU A 433 -13.18 -6.25 -30.34
CA GLU A 433 -11.94 -6.91 -30.74
C GLU A 433 -11.94 -7.26 -32.24
N LYS A 434 -13.04 -7.79 -32.78
CA LYS A 434 -13.19 -8.04 -34.22
C LYS A 434 -13.08 -6.75 -35.03
N SER A 435 -13.71 -5.66 -34.58
CA SER A 435 -13.65 -4.37 -35.27
C SER A 435 -12.26 -3.74 -35.24
N ALA A 436 -11.56 -3.81 -34.10
CA ALA A 436 -10.19 -3.35 -33.94
C ALA A 436 -9.21 -4.19 -34.78
N GLY A 437 -9.41 -5.50 -34.84
CA GLY A 437 -8.64 -6.41 -35.68
C GLY A 437 -8.75 -6.10 -37.17
N ALA A 438 -9.91 -5.63 -37.64
CA ALA A 438 -10.08 -5.12 -39.00
C ALA A 438 -9.30 -3.82 -39.21
N GLY A 439 -9.41 -2.86 -38.28
CA GLY A 439 -8.66 -1.61 -38.34
C GLY A 439 -7.13 -1.81 -38.34
N LEU A 440 -6.63 -2.77 -37.58
CA LEU A 440 -5.19 -3.07 -37.53
C LEU A 440 -4.65 -3.61 -38.87
N LYS A 441 -5.47 -4.37 -39.62
CA LYS A 441 -5.13 -4.80 -40.98
C LYS A 441 -5.05 -3.62 -41.94
N ASP A 442 -6.01 -2.70 -41.87
CA ASP A 442 -6.02 -1.51 -42.72
C ASP A 442 -4.81 -0.60 -42.46
N VAL A 443 -4.43 -0.41 -41.19
CA VAL A 443 -3.23 0.34 -40.80
C VAL A 443 -1.96 -0.35 -41.32
N SER A 444 -1.87 -1.68 -41.24
CA SER A 444 -0.72 -2.43 -41.78
C SER A 444 -0.61 -2.29 -43.31
N ALA A 445 -1.74 -2.32 -44.03
CA ALA A 445 -1.79 -2.11 -45.47
C ALA A 445 -1.43 -0.66 -45.84
N ALA A 446 -1.87 0.33 -45.06
CA ALA A 446 -1.49 1.72 -45.24
C ALA A 446 0.02 1.93 -45.03
N ARG A 447 0.61 1.29 -44.01
CA ARG A 447 2.05 1.35 -43.76
C ARG A 447 2.86 0.76 -44.90
N ALA A 448 2.45 -0.40 -45.43
CA ALA A 448 3.10 -1.00 -46.60
C ALA A 448 3.10 -0.08 -47.83
N ARG A 449 2.00 0.67 -48.06
CA ARG A 449 1.92 1.67 -49.14
C ARG A 449 2.83 2.87 -48.89
N VAL A 450 3.02 3.28 -47.63
CA VAL A 450 3.97 4.35 -47.29
C VAL A 450 5.40 3.90 -47.55
N ASP A 451 5.76 2.68 -47.13
CA ASP A 451 7.10 2.12 -47.35
C ASP A 451 7.41 1.98 -48.86
N GLU A 452 6.43 1.57 -49.68
CA GLU A 452 6.55 1.52 -51.15
C GLU A 452 6.77 2.93 -51.75
N ALA A 453 5.97 3.92 -51.34
CA ALA A 453 6.11 5.30 -51.79
C ALA A 453 7.47 5.92 -51.38
N GLU A 454 7.99 5.60 -50.21
CA GLU A 454 9.34 6.00 -49.81
C GLU A 454 10.43 5.38 -50.70
N GLY A 455 10.24 4.13 -51.12
CA GLY A 455 11.10 3.45 -52.09
C GLY A 455 11.12 4.17 -53.44
N ASP A 456 9.95 4.55 -53.94
CA ASP A 456 9.81 5.29 -55.20
C ASP A 456 10.47 6.66 -55.13
N VAL A 457 10.29 7.41 -54.02
CA VAL A 457 10.93 8.72 -53.83
C VAL A 457 12.46 8.59 -53.82
N LYS A 458 13.01 7.57 -53.17
CA LYS A 458 14.46 7.30 -53.17
C LYS A 458 14.97 6.99 -54.59
N SER A 459 14.23 6.17 -55.34
CA SER A 459 14.55 5.85 -56.74
C SER A 459 14.55 7.10 -57.63
N VAL A 460 13.51 7.93 -57.53
CA VAL A 460 13.42 9.19 -58.29
C VAL A 460 14.54 10.16 -57.89
N SER A 461 14.89 10.26 -56.60
CA SER A 461 16.02 11.07 -56.15
C SER A 461 17.33 10.60 -56.78
N ALA A 462 17.60 9.29 -56.80
CA ALA A 462 18.79 8.74 -57.42
C ALA A 462 18.85 9.03 -58.94
N GLN A 463 17.73 8.88 -59.64
CA GLN A 463 17.64 9.22 -61.06
C GLN A 463 17.89 10.71 -61.31
N LEU A 464 17.44 11.59 -60.41
CA LEU A 464 17.65 13.03 -60.52
C LEU A 464 19.13 13.39 -60.30
N ASP A 465 19.81 12.73 -59.36
CA ASP A 465 21.24 12.88 -59.13
C ASP A 465 22.07 12.39 -60.34
N GLU A 466 21.71 11.25 -60.93
CA GLU A 466 22.32 10.74 -62.16
C GLU A 466 22.13 11.72 -63.34
N ALA A 467 20.91 12.23 -63.53
CA ALA A 467 20.60 13.22 -64.57
C ALA A 467 21.38 14.53 -64.34
N ALA A 468 21.53 14.97 -63.10
CA ALA A 468 22.31 16.15 -62.76
C ALA A 468 23.80 15.97 -63.07
N ASN A 469 24.36 14.78 -62.82
CA ASN A 469 25.73 14.45 -63.17
C ASN A 469 25.93 14.37 -64.69
N ALA A 470 25.02 13.70 -65.41
CA ALA A 470 25.05 13.65 -66.88
C ALA A 470 24.98 15.06 -67.51
N LYS A 471 24.18 15.97 -66.94
CA LYS A 471 24.13 17.37 -67.37
C LYS A 471 25.48 18.08 -67.19
N LYS A 472 26.15 17.90 -66.04
CA LYS A 472 27.47 18.50 -65.79
C LYS A 472 28.52 17.98 -66.78
N GLU A 473 28.50 16.70 -67.10
CA GLU A 473 29.39 16.11 -68.10
C GLU A 473 29.13 16.67 -69.50
N ALA A 474 27.85 16.80 -69.87
CA ALA A 474 27.46 17.41 -71.15
C ALA A 474 27.88 18.89 -71.24
N GLU A 475 27.72 19.67 -70.16
CA GLU A 475 28.19 21.07 -70.11
C GLU A 475 29.72 21.16 -70.24
N LYS A 476 30.47 20.26 -69.60
CA LYS A 476 31.92 20.17 -69.73
C LYS A 476 32.33 19.84 -71.17
N ALA A 477 31.72 18.83 -71.79
CA ALA A 477 31.97 18.45 -73.18
C ALA A 477 31.64 19.58 -74.16
N ALA A 478 30.54 20.30 -73.93
CA ALA A 478 30.16 21.46 -74.73
C ALA A 478 31.18 22.61 -74.61
N LYS A 479 31.76 22.82 -73.41
CA LYS A 479 32.83 23.81 -73.21
C LYS A 479 34.10 23.41 -73.94
N GLU A 480 34.54 22.17 -73.81
CA GLU A 480 35.71 21.65 -74.53
C GLU A 480 35.55 21.76 -76.06
N ALA A 481 34.36 21.42 -76.59
CA ALA A 481 34.06 21.59 -78.00
C ALA A 481 34.12 23.05 -78.46
N ARG A 482 33.62 24.00 -77.65
CA ARG A 482 33.74 25.44 -77.92
C ARG A 482 35.19 25.89 -77.95
N ASP A 483 36.01 25.44 -77.01
CA ASP A 483 37.44 25.78 -76.95
C ASP A 483 38.19 25.27 -78.19
N VAL A 484 37.86 24.07 -78.68
CA VAL A 484 38.39 23.52 -79.95
C VAL A 484 38.00 24.38 -81.15
N VAL A 485 36.74 24.82 -81.25
CA VAL A 485 36.27 25.69 -82.34
C VAL A 485 37.01 27.03 -82.31
N VAL A 486 37.14 27.65 -81.13
CA VAL A 486 37.88 28.92 -80.97
C VAL A 486 39.35 28.76 -81.38
N ALA A 487 39.99 27.65 -81.02
CA ALA A 487 41.36 27.35 -81.42
C ALA A 487 41.48 27.19 -82.95
N ALA A 488 40.56 26.46 -83.58
CA ALA A 488 40.52 26.27 -85.03
C ALA A 488 40.28 27.59 -85.78
N GLU A 489 39.38 28.45 -85.30
CA GLU A 489 39.16 29.80 -85.87
C GLU A 489 40.43 30.66 -85.77
N LYS A 490 41.12 30.61 -84.63
CA LYS A 490 42.39 31.33 -84.44
C LYS A 490 43.46 30.85 -85.41
N GLU A 491 43.58 29.54 -85.60
CA GLU A 491 44.53 28.96 -86.57
C GLU A 491 44.17 29.35 -88.01
N LEU A 492 42.89 29.29 -88.39
CA LEU A 492 42.43 29.71 -89.71
C LEU A 492 42.75 31.19 -89.98
N ARG A 493 42.49 32.08 -89.01
CA ARG A 493 42.85 33.51 -89.11
C ARG A 493 44.37 33.69 -89.27
N ALA A 494 45.18 32.93 -88.54
CA ALA A 494 46.63 32.97 -88.68
C ALA A 494 47.08 32.53 -90.09
N ARG A 495 46.49 31.47 -90.65
CA ARG A 495 46.77 31.01 -92.01
C ARG A 495 46.37 32.04 -93.07
N ILE A 496 45.20 32.67 -92.93
CA ILE A 496 44.76 33.75 -93.84
C ILE A 496 45.73 34.94 -93.77
N ALA A 497 46.15 35.35 -92.57
CA ALA A 497 47.12 36.43 -92.40
C ALA A 497 48.48 36.10 -93.03
N ALA A 498 48.95 34.85 -92.91
CA ALA A 498 50.19 34.39 -93.54
C ALA A 498 50.10 34.31 -95.07
N ALA A 499 48.93 34.04 -95.64
CA ALA A 499 48.72 33.98 -97.09
C ALA A 499 48.55 35.37 -97.75
N ALA A 500 48.11 36.38 -96.99
CA ALA A 500 47.88 37.75 -97.48
C ALA A 500 49.06 38.40 -98.28
N PRO A 501 50.34 38.26 -97.89
CA PRO A 501 51.44 38.82 -98.68
C PRO A 501 51.70 38.11 -100.01
N VAL A 502 51.29 36.83 -100.16
CA VAL A 502 51.46 36.07 -101.42
C VAL A 502 50.49 36.55 -102.50
N LEU A 503 49.30 37.03 -102.10
CA LEU A 503 48.29 37.57 -103.01
C LEU A 503 48.54 39.03 -103.44
N ARG A 504 49.58 39.69 -102.92
CA ARG A 504 49.95 41.09 -103.26
C ARG A 504 51.06 41.21 -104.32
N LYS A 505 51.52 40.10 -104.90
CA LYS A 505 52.36 40.06 -106.09
C LYS A 505 51.53 39.55 -107.25
#